data_AF-A0A453SIH4-F1
#
_entry.id   AF-A0A453SIH4-F1
#
_cell.length_a   1.000
_cell.length_b   1.000
_cell.length_c   1.000
_cell.angle_alpha   90.00
_cell.angle_beta   90.00
_cell.angle_gamma   90.00
#
_symmetry.space_group_name_H-M   'P 1'
#
loop_
_entity.id
_entity.type
_entity.pdbx_description
1 polymer ?
#
loop_
_entity_poly.entity_id
_entity_poly.type
_entity_poly.pdbx_seq_one_letter_code
_entity_poly.pdbx_strand_id
1 'polypeptide(L)'
;GALFLGPGAGAGERQRSGVGSRTMSASIYSTKVDAESAMTTNGRDVELLPFVNDKHGGVIIEMTTPMDPQLFSASLKSLLSKWREQGIRGVWIKLPISLANLIQSAVEEGFWYHHAEETYLMLAYWLPNTPHTLPVNATHRVGVGAFVMNDKREVLVVQEKSGVLKGLGIWKFPTGVVEPGEDINIGVVREVKEETGVDAEFVEVLAFRQSHKAYFEKSDLFFVCILR
;
A
#
# COMPACT_ATOMS: atom_id res chain seq x y z
N GLY A 1 -25.73 -14.74 -8.19
CA GLY A 1 -26.81 -14.89 -7.20
C GLY A 1 -26.20 -15.32 -5.87
N ALA A 2 -26.90 -15.17 -4.75
CA ALA A 2 -26.42 -15.56 -3.42
C ALA A 2 -27.43 -16.50 -2.75
N LEU A 3 -26.94 -17.54 -2.04
CA LEU A 3 -27.77 -18.44 -1.25
C LEU A 3 -26.97 -19.17 -0.17
N PHE A 4 -27.66 -19.78 0.78
CA PHE A 4 -27.09 -20.60 1.84
C PHE A 4 -27.14 -22.10 1.46
N LEU A 5 -26.02 -22.81 1.61
CA LEU A 5 -25.89 -24.26 1.37
C LEU A 5 -25.71 -25.02 2.69
N GLY A 6 -26.65 -25.89 3.04
CA GLY A 6 -26.64 -26.65 4.29
C GLY A 6 -26.13 -28.09 4.17
N PRO A 7 -25.62 -28.68 5.27
CA PRO A 7 -25.45 -30.12 5.35
C PRO A 7 -26.83 -30.77 5.29
N GLY A 8 -27.01 -31.79 4.45
CA GLY A 8 -28.12 -32.72 4.61
C GLY A 8 -28.11 -33.24 6.06
N ALA A 9 -29.25 -33.11 6.75
CA ALA A 9 -29.45 -33.32 8.18
C ALA A 9 -28.33 -34.12 8.90
N GLY A 10 -27.48 -33.44 9.69
CA GLY A 10 -26.43 -34.13 10.46
C GLY A 10 -25.51 -33.26 11.31
N ALA A 11 -25.82 -33.19 12.62
CA ALA A 11 -24.92 -33.12 13.78
C ALA A 11 -24.09 -31.86 14.09
N GLY A 12 -24.39 -31.22 15.24
CA GLY A 12 -23.47 -31.17 16.41
C GLY A 12 -22.84 -29.82 16.80
N GLU A 13 -23.46 -29.04 17.69
CA GLU A 13 -22.97 -27.75 18.25
C GLU A 13 -21.77 -27.91 19.20
N ARG A 14 -20.82 -26.96 19.12
CA ARG A 14 -19.87 -26.64 20.19
C ARG A 14 -19.65 -25.13 20.25
N GLN A 15 -19.92 -24.54 21.42
CA GLN A 15 -19.58 -23.16 21.77
C GLN A 15 -18.13 -23.04 22.26
N ARG A 16 -17.44 -21.94 21.92
CA ARG A 16 -16.39 -21.37 22.76
C ARG A 16 -16.37 -19.84 22.73
N SER A 17 -15.91 -19.31 23.86
CA SER A 17 -15.97 -17.96 24.42
C SER A 17 -14.99 -16.95 23.81
N GLY A 18 -15.42 -15.68 23.79
CA GLY A 18 -14.68 -14.54 23.25
C GLY A 18 -13.49 -14.05 24.08
N VAL A 19 -12.62 -13.29 23.41
CA VAL A 19 -11.53 -12.50 23.98
C VAL A 19 -11.56 -11.11 23.33
N GLY A 20 -11.52 -10.08 24.17
CA GLY A 20 -11.58 -8.68 23.76
C GLY A 20 -10.32 -8.21 23.03
N SER A 21 -10.52 -7.43 21.97
CA SER A 21 -9.45 -6.76 21.22
C SER A 21 -9.16 -5.38 21.82
N ARG A 22 -7.87 -5.05 21.95
CA ARG A 22 -7.39 -3.68 22.24
C ARG A 22 -6.70 -3.14 20.99
N THR A 23 -7.23 -2.05 20.46
CA THR A 23 -6.64 -1.29 19.35
C THR A 23 -5.47 -0.44 19.84
N MET A 24 -4.32 -0.55 19.19
CA MET A 24 -3.20 0.37 19.36
C MET A 24 -3.00 1.12 18.04
N SER A 25 -3.43 2.37 17.98
CA SER A 25 -3.10 3.29 16.88
C SER A 25 -1.81 4.03 17.22
N ALA A 26 -0.78 3.87 16.39
CA ALA A 26 0.40 4.73 16.41
C ALA A 26 0.32 5.68 15.21
N SER A 27 -0.14 6.90 15.45
CA SER A 27 -0.08 8.00 14.49
C SER A 27 1.34 8.55 14.47
N ILE A 28 1.98 8.50 13.30
CA ILE A 28 3.31 9.05 13.09
C ILE A 28 3.14 10.42 12.40
N TYR A 29 3.10 11.48 13.19
CA TYR A 29 3.34 12.83 12.69
C TYR A 29 4.85 13.09 12.58
N SER A 30 5.29 13.60 11.43
CA SER A 30 6.63 14.14 11.21
C SER A 30 6.62 15.63 11.56
N THR A 31 7.59 16.07 12.35
CA THR A 31 7.82 17.48 12.68
C THR A 31 8.48 18.18 11.50
N LYS A 32 7.82 19.23 10.98
CA LYS A 32 8.44 20.16 10.03
C LYS A 32 9.53 20.94 10.76
N VAL A 33 10.72 21.00 10.17
CA VAL A 33 11.78 21.91 10.58
C VAL A 33 12.00 22.85 9.40
N ASP A 34 12.13 24.15 9.70
CA ASP A 34 12.21 25.23 8.73
C ASP A 34 13.35 25.03 7.72
N ALA A 35 13.06 25.37 6.47
CA ALA A 35 14.02 25.32 5.37
C ALA A 35 15.22 26.24 5.67
N GLU A 36 16.42 25.68 5.75
CA GLU A 36 17.65 26.47 5.81
C GLU A 36 17.83 27.25 4.50
N SER A 37 17.87 28.57 4.65
CA SER A 37 18.02 29.55 3.58
C SER A 37 19.43 29.52 2.96
N ALA A 38 19.46 29.60 1.62
CA ALA A 38 20.53 30.02 0.70
C ALA A 38 22.00 29.80 1.13
N MET A 39 22.71 28.92 0.41
CA MET A 39 24.17 28.99 0.30
C MET A 39 24.56 29.47 -1.09
N THR A 40 25.31 30.57 -1.13
CA THR A 40 25.91 31.14 -2.33
C THR A 40 27.23 30.43 -2.65
N THR A 41 27.32 29.81 -3.81
CA THR A 41 28.60 29.38 -4.41
C THR A 41 28.69 29.92 -5.84
N ASN A 42 29.60 30.88 -6.03
CA ASN A 42 30.10 31.42 -7.31
C ASN A 42 29.15 31.37 -8.54
N GLY A 43 28.36 32.44 -8.71
CA GLY A 43 28.04 32.97 -10.03
C GLY A 43 26.80 32.41 -10.76
N ARG A 44 26.04 31.49 -10.18
CA ARG A 44 24.64 31.23 -10.54
C ARG A 44 23.88 30.99 -9.24
N ASP A 45 22.86 31.78 -8.96
CA ASP A 45 21.91 31.46 -7.89
C ASP A 45 21.21 30.16 -8.29
N VAL A 46 21.67 29.04 -7.71
CA VAL A 46 21.03 27.74 -7.88
C VAL A 46 19.88 27.71 -6.89
N GLU A 47 18.66 27.67 -7.41
CA GLU A 47 17.45 27.60 -6.61
C GLU A 47 17.48 26.33 -5.74
N LEU A 48 17.39 26.49 -4.41
CA LEU A 48 17.45 25.36 -3.49
C LEU A 48 16.14 24.55 -3.57
N LEU A 49 16.25 23.24 -3.77
CA LEU A 49 15.10 22.36 -3.71
C LEU A 49 14.62 22.23 -2.25
N PRO A 50 13.31 22.35 -1.98
CA PRO A 50 12.78 22.16 -0.63
C PRO A 50 12.93 20.69 -0.21
N PHE A 51 13.46 20.45 0.99
CA PHE A 51 13.61 19.10 1.52
C PHE A 51 13.33 19.03 3.03
N VAL A 52 13.02 17.84 3.51
CA VAL A 52 12.91 17.48 4.93
C VAL A 52 13.78 16.28 5.25
N ASN A 53 14.25 16.15 6.49
CA ASN A 53 14.98 14.97 6.95
C ASN A 53 14.00 13.82 7.25
N ASP A 54 14.31 12.60 6.80
CA ASP A 54 13.58 11.41 7.20
C ASP A 54 14.04 10.87 8.57
N LYS A 55 13.34 9.86 9.09
CA LYS A 55 13.62 9.28 10.41
C LYS A 55 14.84 8.35 10.47
N HIS A 56 15.50 8.12 9.33
CA HIS A 56 16.56 7.14 9.13
C HIS A 56 17.88 7.77 8.62
N GLY A 57 17.99 9.10 8.68
CA GLY A 57 19.16 9.85 8.24
C GLY A 57 19.24 10.02 6.71
N GLY A 58 18.10 9.94 6.03
CA GLY A 58 17.91 10.34 4.65
C GLY A 58 17.18 11.68 4.54
N VAL A 59 16.90 12.08 3.31
CA VAL A 59 16.21 13.34 2.98
C VAL A 59 15.11 13.10 1.96
N ILE A 60 14.04 13.89 2.02
CA ILE A 60 12.89 13.85 1.12
C ILE A 60 12.74 15.23 0.48
N ILE A 61 12.93 15.31 -0.83
CA ILE A 61 12.62 16.49 -1.64
C ILE A 61 11.12 16.43 -1.98
N GLU A 62 10.37 17.47 -1.62
CA GLU A 62 8.94 17.57 -1.93
C GLU A 62 8.70 18.67 -2.96
N MET A 63 8.51 18.27 -4.23
CA MET A 63 8.27 19.24 -5.29
C MET A 63 6.84 19.76 -5.22
N THR A 64 6.67 21.07 -5.12
CA THR A 64 5.33 21.72 -5.07
C THR A 64 5.15 22.80 -6.15
N THR A 65 6.23 23.36 -6.67
CA THR A 65 6.22 24.44 -7.65
C THR A 65 6.74 23.96 -9.01
N PRO A 66 6.18 24.47 -10.12
CA PRO A 66 6.75 24.24 -11.44
C PRO A 66 8.21 24.70 -11.50
N MET A 67 9.05 23.87 -12.10
CA MET A 67 10.47 24.13 -12.26
C MET A 67 10.92 23.68 -13.65
N ASP A 68 11.90 24.39 -14.21
CA ASP A 68 12.57 24.02 -15.45
C ASP A 68 13.44 22.75 -15.23
N PRO A 69 13.39 21.74 -16.12
CA PRO A 69 14.16 20.50 -15.94
C PRO A 69 15.68 20.69 -15.83
N GLN A 70 16.24 21.66 -16.55
CA GLN A 70 17.69 21.93 -16.53
C GLN A 70 18.10 22.61 -15.22
N LEU A 71 17.29 23.56 -14.72
CA LEU A 71 17.48 24.14 -13.39
C LEU A 71 17.33 23.10 -12.28
N PHE A 72 16.34 22.22 -12.40
CA PHE A 72 16.13 21.12 -11.46
C PHE A 72 17.32 20.17 -11.42
N SER A 73 17.83 19.71 -12.58
CA SER A 73 19.02 18.83 -12.64
C SER A 73 20.25 19.51 -12.03
N ALA A 74 20.51 20.78 -12.34
CA ALA A 74 21.64 21.52 -11.77
C ALA A 74 21.56 21.61 -10.23
N SER A 75 20.36 21.88 -9.71
CA SER A 75 20.08 22.00 -8.28
C SER A 75 20.19 20.65 -7.57
N LEU A 76 19.60 19.60 -8.16
CA LEU A 76 19.67 18.25 -7.66
C LEU A 76 21.12 17.76 -7.58
N LYS A 77 21.90 17.94 -8.64
CA LYS A 77 23.31 17.53 -8.68
C LYS A 77 24.16 18.21 -7.60
N SER A 78 23.93 19.50 -7.37
CA SER A 78 24.61 20.25 -6.29
C SER A 78 24.27 19.67 -4.91
N LEU A 79 22.99 19.42 -4.63
CA LEU A 79 22.52 18.85 -3.36
C LEU A 79 23.04 17.43 -3.15
N LEU A 80 23.03 16.57 -4.17
CA LEU A 80 23.57 15.21 -4.08
C LEU A 80 25.06 15.22 -3.71
N SER A 81 25.85 16.17 -4.23
CA SER A 81 27.26 16.32 -3.85
C SER A 81 27.41 16.70 -2.38
N LYS A 82 26.66 17.71 -1.92
CA LYS A 82 26.67 18.16 -0.52
C LYS A 82 26.25 17.05 0.45
N TRP A 83 25.17 16.35 0.13
CA TRP A 83 24.63 15.27 0.96
C TRP A 83 25.57 14.07 1.05
N ARG A 84 26.34 13.79 -0.01
CA ARG A 84 27.38 12.78 0.02
C ARG A 84 28.48 13.11 1.03
N GLU A 85 28.90 14.37 1.12
CA GLU A 85 29.89 14.84 2.11
C GLU A 85 29.33 14.81 3.54
N GLN A 86 28.04 15.07 3.70
CA GLN A 86 27.35 15.04 4.99
C GLN A 86 27.00 13.63 5.47
N GLY A 87 27.31 12.58 4.69
CA GLY A 87 27.01 11.20 5.05
C GLY A 87 25.54 10.83 4.96
N ILE A 88 24.71 11.63 4.28
CA ILE A 88 23.33 11.26 3.94
C ILE A 88 23.36 10.06 2.99
N ARG A 89 22.44 9.13 3.20
CA ARG A 89 22.42 7.86 2.45
C ARG A 89 21.25 7.78 1.48
N GLY A 90 20.03 7.86 2.00
CA GLY A 90 18.79 7.79 1.22
C GLY A 90 18.32 9.18 0.81
N VAL A 91 18.04 9.36 -0.47
CA VAL A 91 17.43 10.57 -1.02
C VAL A 91 16.13 10.16 -1.70
N TRP A 92 15.04 10.83 -1.34
CA TRP A 92 13.72 10.60 -1.91
C TRP A 92 13.27 11.84 -2.66
N ILE A 93 12.51 11.66 -3.73
CA ILE A 93 11.83 12.75 -4.43
C ILE A 93 10.36 12.39 -4.54
N LYS A 94 9.51 13.18 -3.90
CA LYS A 94 8.07 13.15 -4.10
C LYS A 94 7.70 14.15 -5.19
N LEU A 95 7.25 13.63 -6.33
CA LEU A 95 7.03 14.40 -7.54
C LEU A 95 5.55 14.30 -7.96
N PRO A 96 4.75 15.38 -7.79
CA PRO A 96 3.34 15.40 -8.21
C PRO A 96 3.18 15.17 -9.71
N ILE A 97 2.10 14.52 -10.13
CA ILE A 97 1.85 14.20 -11.55
C ILE A 97 1.89 15.44 -12.48
N SER A 98 1.55 16.62 -11.97
CA SER A 98 1.64 17.90 -12.70
C SER A 98 3.08 18.33 -13.03
N LEU A 99 4.09 17.76 -12.36
CA LEU A 99 5.51 18.04 -12.53
C LEU A 99 6.26 16.89 -13.22
N ALA A 100 5.54 16.04 -13.97
CA ALA A 100 6.10 14.87 -14.65
C ALA A 100 7.26 15.21 -15.61
N ASN A 101 7.37 16.47 -16.06
CA ASN A 101 8.49 16.97 -16.86
C ASN A 101 9.86 16.86 -16.15
N LEU A 102 9.89 16.71 -14.83
CA LEU A 102 11.12 16.58 -14.03
C LEU A 102 11.60 15.13 -13.86
N ILE A 103 10.78 14.15 -14.25
CA ILE A 103 11.07 12.72 -14.01
C ILE A 103 12.36 12.30 -14.73
N GLN A 104 12.49 12.66 -16.01
CA GLN A 104 13.69 12.30 -16.80
C GLN A 104 14.96 12.83 -16.14
N SER A 105 14.95 14.10 -15.73
CA SER A 105 16.09 14.73 -15.06
C SER A 105 16.47 14.03 -13.75
N ALA A 106 15.49 13.56 -12.97
CA ALA A 106 15.79 12.80 -11.75
C ALA A 106 16.42 11.44 -12.07
N VAL A 107 15.89 10.72 -13.06
CA VAL A 107 16.39 9.39 -13.46
C VAL A 107 17.81 9.46 -14.02
N GLU A 108 18.12 10.49 -14.80
CA GLU A 108 19.47 10.73 -15.34
C GLU A 108 20.52 10.98 -14.24
N GLU A 109 20.12 11.53 -13.08
CA GLU A 109 20.98 11.71 -11.89
C GLU A 109 21.05 10.43 -11.01
N GLY A 110 20.44 9.32 -11.44
CA GLY A 110 20.57 8.01 -10.80
C GLY A 110 19.40 7.59 -9.92
N PHE A 111 18.30 8.36 -9.88
CA PHE A 111 17.10 7.97 -9.16
C PHE A 111 16.35 6.83 -9.87
N TRP A 112 15.77 5.92 -9.09
CA TRP A 112 14.87 4.89 -9.58
C TRP A 112 13.46 5.07 -9.02
N TYR A 113 12.48 4.48 -9.68
CA TYR A 113 11.10 4.47 -9.21
C TYR A 113 10.93 3.55 -8.01
N HIS A 114 10.35 4.07 -6.93
CA HIS A 114 10.05 3.28 -5.74
C HIS A 114 8.56 2.89 -5.69
N HIS A 115 7.66 3.87 -5.80
CA HIS A 115 6.22 3.65 -5.92
C HIS A 115 5.54 4.82 -6.61
N ALA A 116 4.30 4.63 -7.03
CA ALA A 116 3.45 5.68 -7.56
C ALA A 116 2.07 5.56 -6.91
N GLU A 117 1.46 6.71 -6.67
CA GLU A 117 0.04 6.85 -6.37
C GLU A 117 -0.63 7.60 -7.54
N GLU A 118 -1.95 7.74 -7.52
CA GLU A 118 -2.69 8.43 -8.59
C GLU A 118 -2.19 9.86 -8.85
N THR A 119 -1.65 10.52 -7.82
CA THR A 119 -1.29 11.95 -7.85
C THR A 119 0.21 12.23 -7.82
N TYR A 120 1.07 11.23 -7.57
CA TYR A 120 2.51 11.46 -7.50
C TYR A 120 3.34 10.20 -7.76
N LEU A 121 4.59 10.43 -8.16
CA LEU A 121 5.64 9.42 -8.24
C LEU A 121 6.63 9.64 -7.09
N MET A 122 6.99 8.55 -6.40
CA MET A 122 8.10 8.53 -5.44
C MET A 122 9.33 7.93 -6.11
N LEU A 123 10.39 8.73 -6.23
CA LEU A 123 11.70 8.27 -6.64
C LEU A 123 12.64 8.14 -5.45
N ALA A 124 13.61 7.23 -5.56
CA ALA A 124 14.61 6.99 -4.54
C ALA A 124 16.01 6.94 -5.15
N TYR A 125 17.00 7.36 -4.38
CA TYR A 125 18.41 7.20 -4.71
C TYR A 125 19.22 6.88 -3.44
N TRP A 126 20.21 5.99 -3.59
CA TRP A 126 21.15 5.63 -2.54
C TRP A 126 22.53 6.17 -2.89
N LEU A 127 22.98 7.16 -2.13
CA LEU A 127 24.24 7.86 -2.37
C LEU A 127 25.51 7.00 -2.17
N PRO A 128 25.58 6.08 -1.18
CA PRO A 128 26.75 5.23 -0.99
C PRO A 128 26.90 4.15 -2.06
N ASN A 129 28.13 3.71 -2.33
CA ASN A 129 28.43 2.58 -3.21
C ASN A 129 28.19 1.20 -2.54
N THR A 130 27.32 1.14 -1.54
CA THR A 130 26.94 -0.10 -0.85
C THR A 130 25.55 -0.55 -1.31
N PRO A 131 25.15 -1.80 -1.06
CA PRO A 131 23.75 -2.19 -1.22
C PRO A 131 22.84 -1.22 -0.45
N HIS A 132 21.72 -0.82 -1.07
CA HIS A 132 20.76 0.06 -0.43
C HIS A 132 19.97 -0.70 0.63
N THR A 133 19.61 -0.01 1.71
CA THR A 133 18.74 -0.57 2.77
C THR A 133 17.39 0.16 2.84
N LEU A 134 17.02 0.87 1.78
CA LEU A 134 15.71 1.52 1.70
C LEU A 134 14.61 0.45 1.78
N PRO A 135 13.53 0.69 2.56
CA PRO A 135 12.39 -0.22 2.61
C PRO A 135 11.83 -0.46 1.21
N VAL A 136 11.43 -1.70 0.92
CA VAL A 136 10.75 -1.99 -0.35
C VAL A 136 9.30 -1.51 -0.31
N ASN A 137 8.78 -1.09 -1.46
CA ASN A 137 7.36 -0.77 -1.63
C ASN A 137 6.47 -2.01 -1.38
N ALA A 138 5.16 -1.78 -1.21
CA ALA A 138 4.13 -2.81 -1.09
C ALA A 138 4.36 -3.99 -2.05
N THR A 139 4.50 -5.18 -1.46
CA THR A 139 4.86 -6.42 -2.14
C THR A 139 3.68 -7.37 -2.33
N HIS A 140 2.61 -7.14 -1.58
CA HIS A 140 1.44 -8.01 -1.53
C HIS A 140 0.18 -7.22 -1.84
N ARG A 141 -0.72 -7.86 -2.58
CA ARG A 141 -2.15 -7.57 -2.48
C ARG A 141 -2.72 -8.40 -1.33
N VAL A 142 -3.69 -7.85 -0.61
CA VAL A 142 -4.38 -8.57 0.47
C VAL A 142 -5.80 -8.90 0.04
N GLY A 143 -6.12 -10.19 -0.05
CA GLY A 143 -7.45 -10.69 -0.36
C GLY A 143 -8.14 -11.28 0.87
N VAL A 144 -9.47 -11.30 0.84
CA VAL A 144 -10.30 -11.91 1.88
C VAL A 144 -11.35 -12.84 1.26
N GLY A 145 -11.67 -13.91 1.96
CA GLY A 145 -12.78 -14.81 1.67
C GLY A 145 -13.63 -15.03 2.91
N ALA A 146 -14.95 -14.96 2.74
CA ALA A 146 -15.92 -15.02 3.81
C ALA A 146 -16.57 -16.40 3.91
N PHE A 147 -16.25 -17.13 4.98
CA PHE A 147 -16.99 -18.32 5.37
C PHE A 147 -18.12 -17.91 6.31
N VAL A 148 -19.26 -17.50 5.76
CA VAL A 148 -20.42 -17.06 6.56
C VAL A 148 -21.30 -18.27 6.86
N MET A 149 -21.50 -18.58 8.15
CA MET A 149 -22.32 -19.71 8.58
C MET A 149 -23.49 -19.24 9.44
N ASN A 150 -24.71 -19.63 9.06
CA ASN A 150 -25.90 -19.34 9.86
C ASN A 150 -26.14 -20.41 10.96
N ASP A 151 -27.10 -20.17 11.84
CA ASP A 151 -27.46 -21.08 12.94
C ASP A 151 -27.90 -22.48 12.47
N LYS A 152 -28.33 -22.61 11.21
CA LYS A 152 -28.70 -23.88 10.58
C LYS A 152 -27.51 -24.62 9.98
N ARG A 153 -26.28 -24.13 10.17
CA ARG A 153 -25.02 -24.63 9.59
C ARG A 153 -24.98 -24.54 8.08
N GLU A 154 -25.76 -23.64 7.50
CA GLU A 154 -25.71 -23.37 6.07
C GLU A 154 -24.64 -22.31 5.80
N VAL A 155 -23.95 -22.43 4.68
CA VAL A 155 -22.86 -21.55 4.29
C VAL A 155 -23.29 -20.64 3.14
N LEU A 156 -23.04 -19.34 3.28
CA LEU A 156 -23.32 -18.37 2.23
C LEU A 156 -22.36 -18.57 1.05
N VAL A 157 -22.92 -18.70 -0.14
CA VAL A 157 -22.16 -18.81 -1.40
C VAL A 157 -22.73 -17.87 -2.45
N VAL A 158 -21.86 -17.47 -3.37
CA VAL A 158 -22.17 -16.57 -4.48
C VAL A 158 -21.78 -17.19 -5.83
N GLN A 159 -22.45 -16.72 -6.87
CA GLN A 159 -22.04 -16.87 -8.26
C GLN A 159 -21.70 -15.50 -8.84
N GLU A 160 -20.52 -15.40 -9.45
CA GLU A 160 -20.01 -14.18 -10.08
C GLU A 160 -20.95 -13.68 -11.20
N LYS A 161 -21.21 -12.37 -11.22
CA LYS A 161 -21.98 -11.70 -12.29
C LYS A 161 -21.10 -11.28 -13.48
N SER A 162 -19.78 -11.25 -13.29
CA SER A 162 -18.74 -10.83 -14.23
C SER A 162 -17.44 -11.60 -13.92
N GLY A 163 -16.50 -11.66 -14.87
CA GLY A 163 -15.25 -12.40 -14.68
C GLY A 163 -15.27 -13.82 -15.25
N VAL A 164 -14.25 -14.60 -14.92
CA VAL A 164 -13.97 -15.91 -15.55
C VAL A 164 -15.01 -16.97 -15.17
N LEU A 165 -15.62 -16.87 -13.98
CA LEU A 165 -16.59 -17.87 -13.50
C LEU A 165 -18.03 -17.54 -13.89
N LYS A 166 -18.27 -16.41 -14.56
CA LYS A 166 -19.61 -16.00 -14.99
C LYS A 166 -20.26 -17.05 -15.89
N GLY A 167 -21.45 -17.50 -15.51
CA GLY A 167 -22.24 -18.44 -16.31
C GLY A 167 -21.77 -19.91 -16.25
N LEU A 168 -20.72 -20.21 -15.47
CA LEU A 168 -20.22 -21.59 -15.31
C LEU A 168 -20.96 -22.39 -14.21
N GLY A 169 -21.90 -21.76 -13.50
CA GLY A 169 -22.64 -22.41 -12.42
C GLY A 169 -21.81 -22.70 -11.16
N ILE A 170 -20.58 -22.20 -11.08
CA ILE A 170 -19.65 -22.43 -9.96
C ILE A 170 -20.03 -21.54 -8.78
N TRP A 171 -20.28 -22.17 -7.63
CA TRP A 171 -20.51 -21.51 -6.36
C TRP A 171 -19.20 -21.37 -5.60
N LYS A 172 -18.92 -20.17 -5.09
CA LYS A 172 -17.76 -19.87 -4.25
C LYS A 172 -18.19 -19.08 -3.01
N PHE A 173 -17.28 -18.97 -2.04
CA PHE A 173 -17.45 -18.00 -0.96
C PHE A 173 -17.45 -16.56 -1.51
N PRO A 174 -18.12 -15.61 -0.83
CA PRO A 174 -17.87 -14.20 -1.08
C PRO A 174 -16.38 -13.90 -0.89
N THR A 175 -15.79 -13.16 -1.83
CA THR A 175 -14.35 -12.87 -1.83
C THR A 175 -14.08 -11.49 -2.37
N GLY A 176 -13.14 -10.77 -1.78
CA GLY A 176 -12.72 -9.46 -2.27
C GLY A 176 -11.29 -9.10 -1.90
N VAL A 177 -10.97 -7.82 -2.09
CA VAL A 177 -9.65 -7.25 -1.80
C VAL A 177 -9.81 -6.25 -0.65
N VAL A 178 -8.88 -6.28 0.30
CA VAL A 178 -8.84 -5.30 1.38
C VAL A 178 -8.29 -3.99 0.82
N GLU A 179 -8.99 -2.89 1.05
CA GLU A 179 -8.59 -1.58 0.55
C GLU A 179 -7.40 -1.00 1.33
N PRO A 180 -6.63 -0.05 0.75
CA PRO A 180 -5.55 0.62 1.47
C PRO A 180 -6.05 1.29 2.77
N GLY A 181 -5.48 0.88 3.92
CA GLY A 181 -5.86 1.40 5.23
C GLY A 181 -7.09 0.73 5.86
N GLU A 182 -7.68 -0.26 5.20
CA GLU A 182 -8.79 -1.05 5.72
C GLU A 182 -8.30 -2.26 6.53
N ASP A 183 -8.94 -2.52 7.67
CA ASP A 183 -8.67 -3.72 8.47
C ASP A 183 -9.32 -4.96 7.85
N ILE A 184 -8.67 -6.12 7.94
CA ILE A 184 -9.14 -7.40 7.34
C ILE A 184 -10.58 -7.74 7.75
N ASN A 185 -10.92 -7.57 9.03
CA ASN A 185 -12.25 -7.86 9.56
C ASN A 185 -13.33 -6.88 9.03
N ILE A 186 -12.94 -5.63 8.74
CA ILE A 186 -13.84 -4.64 8.16
C ILE A 186 -14.05 -4.95 6.67
N GLY A 187 -12.97 -5.19 5.94
CA GLY A 187 -13.03 -5.52 4.51
C GLY A 187 -13.86 -6.76 4.22
N VAL A 188 -13.67 -7.85 4.99
CA VAL A 188 -14.45 -9.07 4.74
C VAL A 188 -15.95 -8.91 5.03
N VAL A 189 -16.32 -8.08 6.02
CA VAL A 189 -17.73 -7.76 6.32
C VAL A 189 -18.33 -6.88 5.21
N ARG A 190 -17.59 -5.87 4.75
CA ARG A 190 -17.98 -5.00 3.62
C ARG A 190 -18.25 -5.84 2.36
N GLU A 191 -17.33 -6.72 2.00
CA GLU A 191 -17.43 -7.56 0.80
C GLU A 191 -18.67 -8.47 0.82
N VAL A 192 -18.97 -9.09 1.97
CA VAL A 192 -20.22 -9.87 2.12
C VAL A 192 -21.44 -9.00 1.88
N LYS A 193 -21.46 -7.79 2.45
CA LYS A 193 -22.58 -6.86 2.30
C LYS A 193 -22.75 -6.41 0.85
N GLU A 194 -21.68 -6.07 0.16
CA GLU A 194 -21.69 -5.59 -1.23
C GLU A 194 -22.11 -6.68 -2.21
N GLU A 195 -21.60 -7.91 -2.07
CA GLU A 195 -21.90 -8.99 -3.00
C GLU A 195 -23.28 -9.62 -2.78
N THR A 196 -23.74 -9.66 -1.52
CA THR A 196 -24.91 -10.47 -1.13
C THR A 196 -26.05 -9.68 -0.48
N GLY A 197 -25.78 -8.49 0.06
CA GLY A 197 -26.72 -7.72 0.85
C GLY A 197 -26.88 -8.19 2.30
N VAL A 198 -26.24 -9.30 2.69
CA VAL A 198 -26.30 -9.86 4.05
C VAL A 198 -25.43 -9.06 5.00
N ASP A 199 -25.97 -8.73 6.18
CA ASP A 199 -25.18 -8.23 7.30
C ASP A 199 -24.57 -9.41 8.04
N ALA A 200 -23.26 -9.34 8.28
CA ALA A 200 -22.50 -10.39 8.94
C ALA A 200 -21.54 -9.79 9.97
N GLU A 201 -21.20 -10.58 10.98
CA GLU A 201 -20.24 -10.20 12.02
C GLU A 201 -18.98 -11.05 11.90
N PHE A 202 -17.82 -10.39 11.87
CA PHE A 202 -16.53 -11.06 11.91
C PHE A 202 -16.34 -11.81 13.23
N VAL A 203 -15.88 -13.06 13.15
CA VAL A 203 -15.56 -13.89 14.32
C VAL A 203 -14.06 -14.11 14.44
N GLU A 204 -13.43 -14.75 13.45
CA GLU A 204 -11.98 -15.00 13.46
C GLU A 204 -11.42 -15.25 12.05
N VAL A 205 -10.08 -15.20 11.93
CA VAL A 205 -9.36 -15.71 10.76
C VAL A 205 -9.16 -17.22 10.94
N LEU A 206 -9.68 -18.02 10.01
CA LEU A 206 -9.51 -19.48 10.02
C LEU A 206 -8.16 -19.90 9.45
N ALA A 207 -7.77 -19.29 8.34
CA ALA A 207 -6.54 -19.62 7.62
C ALA A 207 -6.07 -18.43 6.79
N PHE A 208 -4.81 -18.49 6.36
CA PHE A 208 -4.31 -17.60 5.32
C PHE A 208 -3.41 -18.36 4.35
N ARG A 209 -3.30 -17.85 3.13
CA ARG A 209 -2.45 -18.38 2.06
C ARG A 209 -1.60 -17.25 1.50
N GLN A 210 -0.36 -17.56 1.19
CA GLN A 210 0.47 -16.75 0.31
C GLN A 210 0.60 -17.43 -1.05
N SER A 211 0.52 -16.66 -2.14
CA SER A 211 0.91 -17.13 -3.47
C SER A 211 1.67 -16.07 -4.25
N HIS A 212 2.67 -16.49 -5.01
CA HIS A 212 3.58 -15.57 -5.71
C HIS A 212 3.14 -15.32 -7.15
N LYS A 213 3.50 -14.13 -7.66
CA LYS A 213 3.30 -13.69 -9.05
C LYS A 213 1.84 -13.77 -9.50
N ALA A 214 0.91 -13.43 -8.60
CA ALA A 214 -0.53 -13.49 -8.88
C ALA A 214 -1.02 -12.30 -9.71
N TYR A 215 -0.47 -11.10 -9.47
CA TYR A 215 -0.89 -9.87 -10.13
C TYR A 215 0.31 -8.93 -10.31
N PHE A 216 0.66 -8.59 -11.56
CA PHE A 216 1.84 -7.76 -11.90
C PHE A 216 3.12 -8.16 -11.12
N GLU A 217 3.42 -9.45 -11.09
CA GLU A 217 4.57 -10.04 -10.37
C GLU A 217 4.56 -9.86 -8.84
N LYS A 218 3.54 -9.21 -8.27
CA LYS A 218 3.32 -9.12 -6.82
C LYS A 218 2.75 -10.43 -6.28
N SER A 219 2.98 -10.64 -4.99
CA SER A 219 2.39 -11.77 -4.27
C SER A 219 0.97 -11.43 -3.80
N ASP A 220 0.18 -12.46 -3.51
CA ASP A 220 -1.14 -12.35 -2.91
C ASP A 220 -1.10 -12.97 -1.51
N LEU A 221 -1.66 -12.27 -0.53
CA LEU A 221 -1.89 -12.76 0.82
C LEU A 221 -3.40 -12.83 1.03
N PHE A 222 -3.94 -14.04 1.08
CA PHE A 222 -5.38 -14.28 1.11
C PHE A 222 -5.82 -14.83 2.47
N PHE A 223 -6.76 -14.17 3.14
CA PHE A 223 -7.30 -14.57 4.43
C PHE A 223 -8.68 -15.21 4.29
N VAL A 224 -8.88 -16.38 4.88
CA VAL A 224 -10.19 -17.00 5.03
C VAL A 224 -10.71 -16.65 6.42
N CYS A 225 -11.81 -15.91 6.49
CA CYS A 225 -12.41 -15.47 7.74
C CYS A 225 -13.75 -16.18 7.96
N ILE A 226 -14.05 -16.54 9.20
CA ILE A 226 -15.38 -17.00 9.58
C ILE A 226 -16.22 -15.83 10.09
N LEU A 227 -17.46 -15.79 9.61
CA LEU A 227 -18.45 -14.79 9.96
C LEU A 227 -19.76 -15.47 10.34
N ARG A 228 -20.60 -14.75 11.10
CA ARG A 228 -21.96 -15.16 11.49
C ARG A 228 -23.00 -14.17 10.98
#